data_AF-A0A7X6TVJ2-F1
#
_entry.id   AF-A0A7X6TVJ2-F1
#
_cell.length_a   1.000
_cell.length_b   1.000
_cell.length_c   1.000
_cell.angle_alpha   90.00
_cell.angle_beta   90.00
_cell.angle_gamma   90.00
#
_symmetry.space_group_name_H-M   'P 1'
#
loop_
_entity.id
_entity.type
_entity.pdbx_description
1 polymer ?
#
loop_
_entity_poly.entity_id
_entity_poly.type
_entity_poly.pdbx_seq_one_letter_code
_entity_poly.pdbx_strand_id
1 'polypeptide(L)'
;GAHGAALAGLKEFQGFYQSCDAMVISAHKSLACLNQGALILGNCREDQPIVIKYSNMFQTSSPSYLIMESMEASVEELAQGAYLDPPDFNKENYERLCLNPLNEELLQDPWKLLLYAQDKGRFMDAFLEAKGIFAEMHDRDSLLLMLSPKNGLADIHSIKIALKELDKALVQEVETEDDWEASYTGHALINRALKPDQRFLPWQVGDEFKELSLQEAIGSTAQEQVIPYPPGIPLLQPGERIDEEMVEHIETLLEQNIEIIGLTDHKVRCIKEEL
;
A
#
# COMPACT_ATOMS: atom_id res chain seq x y z
N GLY A 1 -1.17 -9.21 8.77
CA GLY A 1 -1.64 -7.82 8.72
C GLY A 1 -0.48 -6.85 8.87
N ALA A 2 0.36 -6.70 7.83
CA ALA A 2 1.57 -5.87 7.92
C ALA A 2 1.29 -4.43 8.37
N HIS A 3 0.21 -3.82 7.86
CA HIS A 3 -0.20 -2.44 8.17
C HIS A 3 -1.26 -2.35 9.30
N GLY A 4 -1.45 -3.43 10.07
CA GLY A 4 -2.53 -3.54 11.06
C GLY A 4 -2.03 -3.87 12.46
N ALA A 5 -0.77 -3.60 12.82
CA ALA A 5 -0.28 -3.96 14.15
C ALA A 5 -1.02 -3.17 15.25
N ALA A 6 -1.31 -1.88 15.01
CA ALA A 6 -2.08 -1.02 15.92
C ALA A 6 -3.49 -1.56 16.22
N LEU A 7 -4.14 -2.19 15.23
CA LEU A 7 -5.50 -2.71 15.37
C LEU A 7 -5.60 -3.84 16.40
N ALA A 8 -4.51 -4.55 16.69
CA ALA A 8 -4.52 -5.59 17.72
C ALA A 8 -4.85 -5.03 19.12
N GLY A 9 -4.62 -3.73 19.36
CA GLY A 9 -5.00 -3.03 20.59
C GLY A 9 -6.48 -2.66 20.68
N LEU A 10 -7.22 -2.68 19.57
CA LEU A 10 -8.62 -2.26 19.49
C LEU A 10 -9.58 -3.44 19.66
N LYS A 11 -10.56 -3.30 20.56
CA LYS A 11 -11.47 -4.38 20.95
C LYS A 11 -12.27 -4.94 19.77
N GLU A 12 -12.66 -4.06 18.86
CA GLU A 12 -13.45 -4.35 17.66
C GLU A 12 -12.71 -5.30 16.71
N PHE A 13 -11.37 -5.28 16.73
CA PHE A 13 -10.54 -6.07 15.83
C PHE A 13 -9.95 -7.32 16.49
N GLN A 14 -9.89 -7.40 17.84
CA GLN A 14 -9.26 -8.51 18.57
C GLN A 14 -9.77 -9.90 18.14
N GLY A 15 -11.06 -10.03 17.83
CA GLY A 15 -11.64 -11.29 17.35
C GLY A 15 -11.00 -11.80 16.06
N PHE A 16 -10.65 -10.91 15.13
CA PHE A 16 -9.94 -11.27 13.90
C PHE A 16 -8.55 -11.83 14.22
N TYR A 17 -7.76 -11.17 15.05
CA TYR A 17 -6.40 -11.63 15.42
C TYR A 17 -6.42 -12.95 16.18
N GLN A 18 -7.41 -13.16 17.06
CA GLN A 18 -7.59 -14.41 17.81
C GLN A 18 -8.08 -15.57 16.93
N SER A 19 -8.67 -15.28 15.77
CA SER A 19 -9.16 -16.31 14.84
C SER A 19 -8.08 -16.87 13.91
N CYS A 20 -6.90 -16.23 13.83
CA CYS A 20 -5.83 -16.68 12.95
C CYS A 20 -4.94 -17.72 13.62
N ASP A 21 -4.56 -18.78 12.89
CA ASP A 21 -3.55 -19.75 13.36
C ASP A 21 -2.17 -19.09 13.52
N ALA A 22 -1.79 -18.28 12.53
CA ALA A 22 -0.60 -17.44 12.53
C ALA A 22 -0.84 -16.12 11.79
N MET A 23 -0.20 -15.04 12.23
CA MET A 23 -0.25 -13.73 11.62
C MET A 23 1.10 -13.04 11.69
N VAL A 24 1.57 -12.55 10.54
CA VAL A 24 2.73 -11.67 10.46
C VAL A 24 2.28 -10.21 10.52
N ILE A 25 2.90 -9.43 11.40
CA ILE A 25 2.69 -7.98 11.52
C ILE A 25 4.03 -7.24 11.40
N SER A 26 4.02 -6.11 10.71
CA SER A 26 5.18 -5.21 10.63
C SER A 26 5.03 -4.18 11.74
N ALA A 27 5.69 -4.42 12.88
CA ALA A 27 5.61 -3.53 14.03
C ALA A 27 6.05 -2.12 13.65
N HIS A 28 7.13 -1.97 12.89
CA HIS A 28 7.67 -0.67 12.47
C HIS A 28 6.74 0.16 11.56
N LYS A 29 5.69 -0.42 10.97
CA LYS A 29 4.77 0.32 10.08
C LYS A 29 3.63 1.00 10.83
N SER A 30 3.24 0.47 11.98
CA SER A 30 2.03 0.92 12.68
C SER A 30 2.16 0.93 14.21
N LEU A 31 3.29 0.49 14.75
CA LEU A 31 3.69 0.68 16.14
C LEU A 31 4.96 1.55 16.20
N ALA A 32 5.25 2.07 17.39
CA ALA A 32 6.47 2.84 17.68
C ALA A 32 7.71 1.93 17.77
N CYS A 33 8.07 1.30 16.66
CA CYS A 33 9.15 0.32 16.56
C CYS A 33 10.13 0.73 15.45
N LEU A 34 11.42 0.42 15.63
CA LEU A 34 12.44 0.70 14.61
C LEU A 34 12.22 -0.15 13.36
N ASN A 35 12.59 0.41 12.19
CA ASN A 35 12.55 -0.28 10.91
C ASN A 35 13.17 -1.68 11.01
N GLN A 36 12.62 -2.63 10.22
CA GLN A 36 12.88 -4.07 10.27
C GLN A 36 12.19 -4.82 11.44
N GLY A 37 11.61 -4.13 12.43
CA GLY A 37 10.85 -4.76 13.49
C GLY A 37 9.56 -5.42 12.98
N ALA A 38 9.38 -6.71 13.23
CA ALA A 38 8.22 -7.49 12.82
C ALA A 38 7.93 -8.60 13.85
N LEU A 39 6.65 -8.97 13.99
CA LEU A 39 6.21 -9.99 14.93
C LEU A 39 5.42 -11.07 14.19
N ILE A 40 5.59 -12.32 14.64
CA ILE A 40 4.73 -13.44 14.26
C ILE A 40 3.86 -13.75 15.48
N LEU A 41 2.57 -13.50 15.36
CA LEU A 41 1.57 -13.87 16.35
C LEU A 41 1.03 -15.25 15.96
N GLY A 42 0.99 -16.20 16.88
CA GLY A 42 0.50 -17.54 16.62
C GLY A 42 -0.40 -18.04 17.74
N ASN A 43 -1.55 -18.61 17.38
CA ASN A 43 -2.44 -19.29 18.32
C ASN A 43 -2.14 -20.80 18.42
N CYS A 44 -1.35 -21.35 17.50
CA CYS A 44 -0.93 -22.76 17.47
C CYS A 44 0.41 -22.97 18.18
N ARG A 45 0.37 -23.27 19.49
CA ARG A 45 1.59 -23.52 20.28
C ARG A 45 2.35 -24.76 19.82
N GLU A 46 1.66 -25.79 19.29
CA GLU A 46 2.30 -26.99 18.76
C GLU A 46 3.27 -26.70 17.60
N ASP A 47 3.02 -25.68 16.79
CA ASP A 47 3.82 -25.34 15.62
C ASP A 47 5.01 -24.44 15.93
N GLN A 48 5.12 -23.94 17.17
CA GLN A 48 6.20 -23.02 17.58
C GLN A 48 7.61 -23.53 17.23
N PRO A 49 7.97 -24.82 17.46
CA PRO A 49 9.29 -25.31 17.09
C PRO A 49 9.56 -25.26 15.58
N ILE A 50 8.54 -25.49 14.76
CA ILE A 50 8.62 -25.44 13.29
C ILE A 50 8.80 -23.99 12.83
N VAL A 51 8.00 -23.07 13.38
CA VAL A 51 8.10 -21.64 13.10
C VAL A 51 9.50 -21.11 13.44
N ILE A 52 10.04 -21.45 14.61
CA ILE A 52 11.40 -21.04 15.01
C ILE A 52 12.44 -21.62 14.05
N LYS A 53 12.34 -22.91 13.71
CA LYS A 53 13.28 -23.57 12.79
C LYS A 53 13.36 -22.85 11.45
N TYR A 54 12.21 -22.54 10.83
CA TYR A 54 12.19 -21.86 9.54
C TYR A 54 12.53 -20.37 9.65
N SER A 55 12.15 -19.69 10.73
CA SER A 55 12.52 -18.29 10.96
C SER A 55 14.04 -18.12 11.02
N ASN A 56 14.76 -19.09 11.63
CA ASN A 56 16.22 -19.09 11.70
C ASN A 56 16.92 -19.15 10.33
N MET A 57 16.24 -19.55 9.24
CA MET A 57 16.83 -19.53 7.90
C MET A 57 17.01 -18.12 7.35
N PHE A 58 16.22 -17.16 7.83
CA PHE A 58 16.21 -15.77 7.34
C PHE A 58 16.79 -14.78 8.36
N GLN A 59 16.89 -15.19 9.62
CA GLN A 59 17.41 -14.35 10.69
C GLN A 59 18.94 -14.40 10.78
N THR A 60 19.53 -13.28 11.18
CA THR A 60 20.95 -13.21 11.55
C THR A 60 21.19 -13.91 12.88
N SER A 61 22.35 -14.56 13.04
CA SER A 61 22.81 -15.08 14.32
C SER A 61 23.23 -13.97 15.31
N SER A 62 23.20 -12.71 14.90
CA SER A 62 23.53 -11.54 15.72
C SER A 62 22.48 -10.44 15.52
N PRO A 63 21.29 -10.59 16.13
CA PRO A 63 20.21 -9.63 15.97
C PRO A 63 20.57 -8.27 16.59
N SER A 64 19.99 -7.20 16.04
CA SER A 64 20.12 -5.87 16.63
C SER A 64 19.30 -5.78 17.91
N TYR A 65 19.99 -5.65 19.04
CA TYR A 65 19.35 -5.51 20.36
C TYR A 65 18.50 -4.24 20.46
N LEU A 66 18.85 -3.18 19.73
CA LEU A 66 18.04 -1.95 19.66
C LEU A 66 16.71 -2.20 18.97
N ILE A 67 16.69 -3.00 17.89
CA ILE A 67 15.44 -3.35 17.21
C ILE A 67 14.59 -4.23 18.14
N MET A 68 15.20 -5.21 18.82
CA MET A 68 14.50 -6.07 19.78
C MET A 68 13.87 -5.28 20.94
N GLU A 69 14.61 -4.35 21.53
CA GLU A 69 14.12 -3.50 22.61
C GLU A 69 12.99 -2.58 22.12
N SER A 70 13.12 -1.98 20.93
CA SER A 70 12.03 -1.18 20.35
C SER A 70 10.76 -2.00 20.06
N MET A 71 10.90 -3.28 19.69
CA MET A 71 9.75 -4.17 19.51
C MET A 71 9.05 -4.42 20.84
N GLU A 72 9.80 -4.75 21.90
CA GLU A 72 9.26 -4.98 23.25
C GLU A 72 8.55 -3.73 23.78
N ALA A 73 9.19 -2.56 23.70
CA ALA A 73 8.61 -1.28 24.09
C ALA A 73 7.32 -0.96 23.32
N SER A 74 7.29 -1.23 22.02
CA SER A 74 6.10 -0.98 21.18
C SER A 74 4.91 -1.88 21.54
N VAL A 75 5.18 -3.13 21.94
CA VAL A 75 4.14 -4.07 22.40
C VAL A 75 3.64 -3.65 23.78
N GLU A 76 4.51 -3.20 24.67
CA GLU A 76 4.13 -2.68 25.97
C GLU A 76 3.24 -1.43 25.84
N GLU A 77 3.62 -0.46 24.99
CA GLU A 77 2.83 0.74 24.70
C GLU A 77 1.42 0.38 24.16
N LEU A 78 1.35 -0.61 23.26
CA LEU A 78 0.08 -1.14 22.76
C LEU A 78 -0.76 -1.74 23.90
N ALA A 79 -0.15 -2.55 24.77
CA ALA A 79 -0.83 -3.19 25.91
C ALA A 79 -1.31 -2.18 26.96
N GLN A 80 -0.61 -1.05 27.11
CA GLN A 80 -1.01 0.06 27.97
C GLN A 80 -2.18 0.89 27.40
N GLY A 81 -2.60 0.60 26.16
CA GLY A 81 -3.78 1.19 25.55
C GLY A 81 -3.53 2.48 24.76
N ALA A 82 -2.28 2.75 24.34
CA ALA A 82 -1.94 3.96 23.60
C ALA A 82 -2.75 4.16 22.30
N TYR A 83 -3.26 3.08 21.71
CA TYR A 83 -4.00 3.10 20.44
C TYR A 83 -5.52 3.15 20.61
N LEU A 84 -6.04 3.21 21.84
CA LEU A 84 -7.49 3.13 22.13
C LEU A 84 -8.27 4.41 21.79
N ASP A 85 -7.60 5.56 21.68
CA ASP A 85 -8.23 6.87 21.45
C ASP A 85 -7.70 7.53 20.17
N PRO A 86 -8.15 7.07 18.98
CA PRO A 86 -7.76 7.65 17.72
C PRO A 86 -8.34 9.07 17.54
N PRO A 87 -7.63 9.98 16.86
CA PRO A 87 -8.10 11.33 16.63
C PRO A 87 -9.35 11.38 15.74
N ASP A 88 -10.35 12.16 16.16
CA ASP A 88 -11.60 12.33 15.42
C ASP A 88 -11.56 13.57 14.51
N PHE A 89 -11.61 13.33 13.20
CA PHE A 89 -11.68 14.34 12.14
C PHE A 89 -13.08 14.55 11.58
N ASN A 90 -14.04 13.65 11.89
CA ASN A 90 -15.39 13.66 11.30
C ASN A 90 -16.30 14.73 11.91
N LYS A 91 -15.87 15.38 12.99
CA LYS A 91 -16.58 16.53 13.60
C LYS A 91 -16.47 17.83 12.82
N GLU A 92 -15.58 17.89 11.84
CA GLU A 92 -15.38 19.08 11.02
C GLU A 92 -16.25 19.00 9.75
N ASN A 93 -16.79 20.14 9.32
CA ASN A 93 -17.53 20.23 8.06
C ASN A 93 -16.58 20.68 6.94
N TYR A 94 -16.57 19.94 5.85
CA TYR A 94 -15.82 20.24 4.63
C TYR A 94 -16.81 20.33 3.46
N GLU A 95 -16.57 21.25 2.52
CA GLU A 95 -17.46 21.48 1.38
C GLU A 95 -17.16 20.56 0.20
N ARG A 96 -15.88 20.25 -0.05
CA ARG A 96 -15.40 19.45 -1.19
C ARG A 96 -14.63 18.22 -0.78
N LEU A 97 -13.92 18.29 0.34
CA LEU A 97 -13.11 17.20 0.86
C LEU A 97 -14.00 16.18 1.58
N CYS A 98 -14.02 14.94 1.09
CA CYS A 98 -14.67 13.84 1.79
C CYS A 98 -13.64 13.10 2.64
N LEU A 99 -13.94 12.89 3.92
CA LEU A 99 -13.11 12.08 4.81
C LEU A 99 -13.73 10.67 4.92
N ASN A 100 -12.89 9.65 4.77
CA ASN A 100 -13.25 8.24 4.95
C ASN A 100 -14.54 7.83 4.21
N PRO A 101 -14.67 8.10 2.89
CA PRO A 101 -15.91 7.92 2.12
C PRO A 101 -16.35 6.45 1.92
N LEU A 102 -15.69 5.48 2.55
CA LEU A 102 -16.00 4.06 2.42
C LEU A 102 -17.31 3.71 3.15
N ASN A 103 -17.98 2.66 2.69
CA ASN A 103 -19.26 2.18 3.22
C ASN A 103 -19.23 2.03 4.75
N GLU A 104 -20.23 2.60 5.44
CA GLU A 104 -20.41 2.51 6.91
C GLU A 104 -20.49 1.06 7.42
N GLU A 105 -20.84 0.11 6.55
CA GLU A 105 -20.91 -1.32 6.89
C GLU A 105 -19.53 -1.97 7.08
N LEU A 106 -18.44 -1.34 6.58
CA LEU A 106 -17.08 -1.85 6.73
C LEU A 106 -16.40 -1.23 7.96
N LEU A 107 -15.87 -2.07 8.83
CA LEU A 107 -15.07 -1.63 9.97
C LEU A 107 -13.75 -1.02 9.44
N GLN A 108 -13.65 0.32 9.50
CA GLN A 108 -12.47 1.06 9.05
C GLN A 108 -11.40 1.14 10.14
N ASP A 109 -10.13 1.19 9.72
CA ASP A 109 -8.99 1.44 10.61
C ASP A 109 -9.01 2.91 11.06
N PRO A 110 -9.25 3.20 12.34
CA PRO A 110 -9.43 4.59 12.79
C PRO A 110 -8.11 5.37 12.87
N TRP A 111 -6.96 4.71 12.73
CA TRP A 111 -5.65 5.36 12.65
C TRP A 111 -5.27 5.72 11.20
N LYS A 112 -6.18 5.48 10.24
CA LYS A 112 -6.03 5.85 8.84
C LYS A 112 -7.09 6.86 8.47
N LEU A 113 -6.65 7.96 7.88
CA LEU A 113 -7.51 9.01 7.37
C LEU A 113 -7.38 9.05 5.85
N LEU A 114 -8.39 8.53 5.16
CA LEU A 114 -8.52 8.58 3.72
C LEU A 114 -9.21 9.89 3.34
N LEU A 115 -8.50 10.74 2.62
CA LEU A 115 -9.03 11.94 1.99
C LEU A 115 -9.50 11.60 0.58
N TYR A 116 -10.63 12.14 0.16
CA TYR A 116 -11.16 11.95 -1.18
C TYR A 116 -11.62 13.29 -1.77
N ALA A 117 -11.13 13.57 -2.97
CA ALA A 117 -11.58 14.63 -3.86
C ALA A 117 -11.28 14.21 -5.30
N GLN A 118 -12.33 14.11 -6.12
CA GLN A 118 -12.25 13.60 -7.49
C GLN A 118 -11.18 14.33 -8.32
N ASP A 119 -10.25 13.57 -8.90
CA ASP A 119 -9.12 14.03 -9.72
C ASP A 119 -8.12 14.97 -9.01
N LYS A 120 -8.08 14.95 -7.67
CA LYS A 120 -7.25 15.86 -6.86
C LYS A 120 -6.21 15.18 -5.98
N GLY A 121 -5.98 13.87 -6.09
CA GLY A 121 -5.03 13.12 -5.26
C GLY A 121 -3.62 13.74 -5.23
N ARG A 122 -3.03 14.01 -6.41
CA ARG A 122 -1.71 14.66 -6.54
C ARG A 122 -1.69 16.09 -6.01
N PHE A 123 -2.78 16.84 -6.22
CA PHE A 123 -2.89 18.21 -5.71
C PHE A 123 -2.93 18.22 -4.18
N MET A 124 -3.73 17.34 -3.58
CA MET A 124 -3.81 17.18 -2.13
C MET A 124 -2.45 16.83 -1.54
N ASP A 125 -1.69 15.94 -2.20
CA ASP A 125 -0.36 15.54 -1.75
C ASP A 125 0.63 16.71 -1.75
N ALA A 126 0.78 17.38 -2.90
CA ALA A 126 1.66 18.54 -3.01
C ALA A 126 1.27 19.68 -2.06
N PHE A 127 -0.03 19.89 -1.84
CA PHE A 127 -0.54 20.92 -0.93
C PHE A 127 -0.19 20.62 0.54
N LEU A 128 -0.36 19.37 0.97
CA LEU A 128 -0.03 18.94 2.33
C LEU A 128 1.48 18.88 2.55
N GLU A 129 2.26 18.43 1.56
CA GLU A 129 3.72 18.40 1.60
C GLU A 129 4.30 19.81 1.78
N ALA A 130 3.76 20.81 1.08
CA ALA A 130 4.14 22.21 1.25
C ALA A 130 3.88 22.76 2.66
N LYS A 131 3.01 22.10 3.45
CA LYS A 131 2.73 22.39 4.85
C LYS A 131 3.49 21.50 5.82
N GLY A 132 4.39 20.65 5.33
CA GLY A 132 5.16 19.69 6.13
C GLY A 132 4.38 18.47 6.57
N ILE A 133 3.25 18.16 5.92
CA ILE A 133 2.44 16.97 6.17
C ILE A 133 2.65 16.00 5.02
N PHE A 134 3.34 14.90 5.29
CA PHE A 134 3.65 13.89 4.28
C PHE A 134 2.61 12.78 4.31
N ALA A 135 2.00 12.49 3.16
CA ALA A 135 1.08 11.38 3.02
C ALA A 135 1.81 10.04 2.94
N GLU A 136 1.11 8.94 3.26
CA GLU A 136 1.63 7.59 3.02
C GLU A 136 1.60 7.28 1.52
N MET A 137 0.49 7.61 0.87
CA MET A 137 0.30 7.42 -0.57
C MET A 137 -0.89 8.26 -1.07
N HIS A 138 -0.96 8.47 -2.38
CA HIS A 138 -2.14 9.01 -3.05
C HIS A 138 -2.40 8.24 -4.36
N ASP A 139 -3.64 8.27 -4.82
CA ASP A 139 -4.02 7.88 -6.17
C ASP A 139 -4.51 9.11 -6.95
N ARG A 140 -5.44 8.96 -7.90
CA ARG A 140 -6.01 10.06 -8.69
C ARG A 140 -7.02 10.88 -7.88
N ASP A 141 -7.80 10.21 -7.02
CA ASP A 141 -8.93 10.81 -6.31
C ASP A 141 -8.69 10.90 -4.81
N SER A 142 -7.78 10.08 -4.28
CA SER A 142 -7.65 9.83 -2.85
C SER A 142 -6.23 10.03 -2.36
N LEU A 143 -6.11 10.38 -1.08
CA LEU A 143 -4.84 10.48 -0.36
C LEU A 143 -4.98 9.84 1.01
N LEU A 144 -4.01 9.04 1.41
CA LEU A 144 -4.01 8.34 2.69
C LEU A 144 -3.01 8.97 3.67
N LEU A 145 -3.52 9.45 4.80
CA LEU A 145 -2.72 9.79 5.96
C LEU A 145 -2.73 8.62 6.96
N MET A 146 -1.54 8.19 7.39
CA MET A 146 -1.38 7.25 8.50
C MET A 146 -1.03 8.02 9.77
N LEU A 147 -1.83 7.82 10.82
CA LEU A 147 -1.67 8.45 12.11
C LEU A 147 -1.18 7.44 13.14
N SER A 148 -0.60 7.94 14.22
CA SER A 148 -0.15 7.15 15.36
C SER A 148 -0.33 7.91 16.67
N PRO A 149 -0.27 7.23 17.82
CA PRO A 149 -0.25 7.90 19.13
C PRO A 149 0.91 8.88 19.34
N LYS A 150 1.93 8.85 18.47
CA LYS A 150 3.04 9.82 18.50
C LYS A 150 2.69 11.15 17.83
N ASN A 151 1.58 11.23 17.08
CA ASN A 151 1.03 12.50 16.63
C ASN A 151 0.33 13.18 17.82
N GLY A 152 1.00 14.17 18.41
CA GLY A 152 0.49 14.89 19.57
C GLY A 152 -0.63 15.87 19.21
N LEU A 153 -1.21 16.52 20.21
CA LEU A 153 -2.31 17.48 20.01
C LEU A 153 -1.95 18.62 19.04
N ALA A 154 -0.69 19.08 19.06
CA ALA A 154 -0.22 20.12 18.13
C ALA A 154 -0.18 19.63 16.67
N ASP A 155 0.22 18.38 16.44
CA ASP A 155 0.25 17.78 15.11
C ASP A 155 -1.17 17.61 14.59
N ILE A 156 -2.07 17.04 15.40
CA ILE A 156 -3.49 16.87 15.05
C ILE A 156 -4.15 18.22 14.77
N HIS A 157 -3.86 19.25 15.56
CA HIS A 157 -4.36 20.60 15.33
C HIS A 157 -3.85 21.18 14.00
N SER A 158 -2.56 21.01 13.70
CA SER A 158 -1.95 21.47 12.46
C SER A 158 -2.55 20.77 11.23
N ILE A 159 -2.79 19.45 11.32
CA ILE A 159 -3.48 18.69 10.28
C ILE A 159 -4.90 19.22 10.08
N LYS A 160 -5.68 19.44 11.16
CA LYS A 160 -7.05 19.99 11.04
C LYS A 160 -7.09 21.37 10.36
N ILE A 161 -6.11 22.24 10.66
CA ILE A 161 -5.98 23.54 9.97
C ILE A 161 -5.68 23.31 8.48
N ALA A 162 -4.70 22.46 8.17
CA ALA A 162 -4.30 22.17 6.79
C ALA A 162 -5.46 21.59 5.97
N LEU A 163 -6.27 20.68 6.54
CA LEU A 163 -7.44 20.12 5.85
C LEU A 163 -8.50 21.18 5.55
N LYS A 164 -8.75 22.14 6.45
CA LYS A 164 -9.67 23.26 6.19
C LYS A 164 -9.15 24.21 5.12
N GLU A 165 -7.86 24.43 5.07
CA GLU A 165 -7.23 25.24 4.02
C GLU A 165 -7.23 24.52 2.67
N LEU A 166 -6.99 23.20 2.69
CA LEU A 166 -7.07 22.34 1.51
C LEU A 166 -8.48 22.35 0.93
N ASP A 167 -9.51 22.17 1.77
CA ASP A 167 -10.92 22.20 1.34
C ASP A 167 -11.28 23.52 0.65
N LYS A 168 -10.81 24.67 1.18
CA LYS A 168 -10.98 25.98 0.53
C LYS A 168 -10.22 26.09 -0.79
N ALA A 169 -8.99 25.57 -0.85
CA ALA A 169 -8.19 25.59 -2.07
C ALA A 169 -8.85 24.75 -3.17
N LEU A 170 -9.42 23.60 -2.82
CA LEU A 170 -10.19 22.75 -3.73
C LEU A 170 -11.43 23.46 -4.29
N VAL A 171 -12.08 24.34 -3.52
CA VAL A 171 -13.19 25.18 -4.02
C VAL A 171 -12.69 26.18 -5.07
N GLN A 172 -11.57 26.85 -4.80
CA GLN A 172 -11.02 27.89 -5.69
C GLN A 172 -10.46 27.33 -7.01
N GLU A 173 -9.88 26.14 -6.97
CA GLU A 173 -9.30 25.49 -8.16
C GLU A 173 -10.36 25.10 -9.20
N VAL A 174 -11.61 24.90 -8.77
CA VAL A 174 -12.74 24.59 -9.68
C VAL A 174 -13.20 25.85 -10.43
N GLU A 175 -12.90 27.06 -9.93
CA GLU A 175 -13.32 28.32 -10.56
C GLU A 175 -12.32 28.81 -11.62
N THR A 176 -11.08 28.28 -11.64
CA THR A 176 -10.08 28.57 -12.66
C THR A 176 -10.05 27.45 -13.72
N GLU A 177 -11.09 27.38 -14.54
CA GLU A 177 -11.00 26.71 -15.84
C GLU A 177 -10.19 27.61 -16.79
N ASP A 178 -8.90 27.33 -16.94
CA ASP A 178 -8.18 27.52 -18.20
C ASP A 178 -6.86 26.72 -18.19
N ASP A 179 -6.75 25.83 -19.18
CA ASP A 179 -5.55 25.30 -19.84
C ASP A 179 -4.42 24.69 -18.98
N TRP A 180 -4.47 23.36 -18.77
CA TRP A 180 -3.42 22.41 -19.22
C TRP A 180 -3.79 20.94 -18.88
N GLU A 181 -4.22 20.21 -19.93
CA GLU A 181 -4.26 18.74 -20.11
C GLU A 181 -4.95 17.89 -19.02
N ALA A 182 -6.21 17.45 -19.16
CA ALA A 182 -6.75 16.56 -20.19
C ALA A 182 -5.85 15.37 -20.67
N SER A 183 -4.67 15.14 -20.09
CA SER A 183 -3.82 13.96 -20.36
C SER A 183 -3.86 12.92 -19.23
N TYR A 184 -4.46 13.25 -18.09
CA TYR A 184 -4.82 12.29 -17.04
C TYR A 184 -6.28 11.82 -17.19
N THR A 185 -6.63 11.32 -18.37
CA THR A 185 -7.91 10.63 -18.59
C THR A 185 -7.87 9.26 -17.93
N GLY A 186 -8.21 9.25 -16.64
CA GLY A 186 -8.43 8.05 -15.84
C GLY A 186 -7.15 7.27 -15.60
N HIS A 187 -6.90 6.86 -14.36
CA HIS A 187 -6.33 5.52 -14.23
C HIS A 187 -7.26 4.65 -15.08
N ALA A 188 -6.75 4.13 -16.20
CA ALA A 188 -7.35 2.96 -16.79
C ALA A 188 -7.51 2.04 -15.59
N LEU A 189 -8.78 1.80 -15.21
CA LEU A 189 -9.14 0.87 -14.16
C LEU A 189 -8.13 -0.25 -14.31
N ILE A 190 -7.28 -0.50 -13.30
CA ILE A 190 -6.57 -1.77 -13.28
C ILE A 190 -7.69 -2.74 -13.52
N ASN A 191 -7.71 -3.34 -14.71
CA ASN A 191 -8.86 -4.10 -15.13
C ASN A 191 -8.69 -5.36 -14.30
N ARG A 192 -9.18 -5.35 -13.05
CA ARG A 192 -9.02 -6.43 -12.06
C ARG A 192 -9.66 -7.72 -12.56
N ALA A 193 -10.35 -7.66 -13.70
CA ALA A 193 -10.84 -8.78 -14.48
C ALA A 193 -9.74 -9.49 -15.29
N LEU A 194 -8.65 -8.81 -15.65
CA LEU A 194 -7.48 -9.43 -16.27
C LEU A 194 -6.89 -10.42 -15.28
N LYS A 195 -7.04 -11.70 -15.62
CA LYS A 195 -6.44 -12.81 -14.91
C LYS A 195 -5.61 -13.59 -15.93
N PRO A 196 -4.33 -13.21 -16.06
CA PRO A 196 -3.41 -13.92 -16.93
C PRO A 196 -3.41 -15.42 -16.63
N ASP A 197 -3.26 -16.21 -17.68
CA ASP A 197 -3.22 -17.68 -17.57
C ASP A 197 -1.89 -18.11 -16.93
N GLN A 198 -1.96 -18.77 -15.76
CA GLN A 198 -0.77 -19.24 -15.05
C GLN A 198 -0.24 -20.53 -15.68
N ARG A 199 0.86 -20.43 -16.42
CA ARG A 199 1.55 -21.55 -17.09
C ARG A 199 2.51 -22.28 -16.18
N PHE A 200 3.21 -21.52 -15.34
CA PHE A 200 4.13 -22.05 -14.34
C PHE A 200 3.87 -21.40 -12.99
N LEU A 201 4.17 -22.13 -11.93
CA LEU A 201 4.23 -21.57 -10.59
C LEU A 201 5.50 -20.70 -10.50
N PRO A 202 5.51 -19.61 -9.73
CA PRO A 202 6.64 -18.68 -9.71
C PRO A 202 8.00 -19.33 -9.42
N TRP A 203 8.05 -20.39 -8.59
CA TRP A 203 9.30 -21.11 -8.28
C TRP A 203 9.75 -22.11 -9.36
N GLN A 204 8.91 -22.38 -10.36
CA GLN A 204 9.25 -23.20 -11.52
C GLN A 204 9.87 -22.37 -12.64
N VAL A 205 9.73 -21.05 -12.57
CA VAL A 205 10.33 -20.11 -13.50
C VAL A 205 11.84 -20.07 -13.24
N GLY A 206 12.63 -20.42 -14.25
CA GLY A 206 14.08 -20.41 -14.17
C GLY A 206 14.69 -19.01 -14.37
N ASP A 207 16.01 -18.94 -14.23
CA ASP A 207 16.79 -17.72 -14.43
C ASP A 207 17.03 -17.39 -15.92
N GLU A 208 16.71 -18.32 -16.81
CA GLU A 208 16.92 -18.15 -18.25
C GLU A 208 15.78 -17.36 -18.89
N PHE A 209 16.11 -16.17 -19.42
CA PHE A 209 15.15 -15.27 -20.05
C PHE A 209 15.59 -14.77 -21.43
N LYS A 210 14.61 -14.30 -22.20
CA LYS A 210 14.76 -13.48 -23.40
C LYS A 210 14.02 -12.16 -23.18
N GLU A 211 14.59 -11.07 -23.66
CA GLU A 211 13.93 -9.77 -23.64
C GLU A 211 13.18 -9.58 -24.95
N LEU A 212 11.88 -9.31 -24.85
CA LEU A 212 10.99 -9.09 -25.98
C LEU A 212 10.34 -7.72 -25.85
N SER A 213 10.10 -7.04 -26.96
CA SER A 213 9.17 -5.91 -26.94
C SER A 213 7.78 -6.40 -26.50
N LEU A 214 6.94 -5.50 -25.99
CA LEU A 214 5.59 -5.87 -25.51
C LEU A 214 4.80 -6.63 -26.59
N GLN A 215 4.86 -6.17 -27.83
CA GLN A 215 4.18 -6.80 -28.97
C GLN A 215 4.74 -8.20 -29.29
N GLU A 216 6.06 -8.40 -29.20
CA GLU A 216 6.67 -9.72 -29.40
C GLU A 216 6.42 -10.67 -28.22
N ALA A 217 6.15 -10.13 -27.04
CA ALA A 217 5.88 -10.88 -25.82
C ALA A 217 4.49 -11.51 -25.81
N ILE A 218 3.57 -11.08 -26.70
CA ILE A 218 2.22 -11.66 -26.79
C ILE A 218 2.32 -13.17 -27.02
N GLY A 219 1.70 -13.90 -26.10
CA GLY A 219 1.67 -15.35 -26.05
C GLY A 219 2.84 -16.00 -25.34
N SER A 220 3.90 -15.25 -25.01
CA SER A 220 5.02 -15.72 -24.19
C SER A 220 4.66 -15.70 -22.71
N THR A 221 5.47 -16.37 -21.89
CA THR A 221 5.31 -16.40 -20.43
C THR A 221 6.26 -15.44 -19.74
N ALA A 222 5.75 -14.59 -18.85
CA ALA A 222 6.52 -13.63 -18.07
C ALA A 222 7.53 -14.34 -17.14
N GLN A 223 8.76 -13.82 -17.10
CA GLN A 223 9.81 -14.37 -16.23
C GLN A 223 9.92 -13.59 -14.91
N GLU A 224 9.56 -12.31 -14.90
CA GLU A 224 9.55 -11.46 -13.71
C GLU A 224 8.18 -10.80 -13.52
N GLN A 225 7.98 -10.12 -12.39
CA GLN A 225 6.75 -9.37 -12.13
C GLN A 225 6.71 -8.10 -12.98
N VAL A 226 5.53 -7.76 -13.50
CA VAL A 226 5.28 -6.45 -14.13
C VAL A 226 4.32 -5.68 -13.22
N ILE A 227 4.77 -4.54 -12.68
CA ILE A 227 4.07 -3.81 -11.63
C ILE A 227 4.00 -2.31 -11.97
N PRO A 228 2.81 -1.76 -12.26
CA PRO A 228 2.64 -0.33 -12.38
C PRO A 228 2.72 0.35 -11.01
N TYR A 229 3.35 1.51 -10.97
CA TYR A 229 3.49 2.33 -9.78
C TYR A 229 3.11 3.78 -10.08
N PRO A 230 2.06 4.34 -9.44
CA PRO A 230 1.10 3.68 -8.52
C PRO A 230 0.13 2.72 -9.24
N PRO A 231 -0.56 1.79 -8.55
CA PRO A 231 -0.64 1.58 -7.09
C PRO A 231 0.30 0.49 -6.54
N GLY A 232 1.22 -0.07 -7.33
CA GLY A 232 2.14 -1.11 -6.86
C GLY A 232 1.51 -2.50 -6.76
N ILE A 233 0.41 -2.75 -7.48
CA ILE A 233 -0.22 -4.07 -7.58
C ILE A 233 0.26 -4.74 -8.87
N PRO A 234 0.83 -5.95 -8.82
CA PRO A 234 1.31 -6.62 -10.02
C PRO A 234 0.20 -6.86 -11.06
N LEU A 235 0.49 -6.54 -12.31
CA LEU A 235 -0.31 -6.91 -13.48
C LEU A 235 0.04 -8.33 -13.96
N LEU A 236 1.32 -8.69 -13.86
CA LEU A 236 1.82 -10.03 -14.18
C LEU A 236 2.71 -10.56 -13.06
N GLN A 237 2.61 -11.86 -12.82
CA GLN A 237 3.51 -12.66 -11.99
C GLN A 237 4.42 -13.53 -12.87
N PRO A 238 5.60 -13.94 -12.36
CA PRO A 238 6.43 -14.95 -13.00
C PRO A 238 5.60 -16.22 -13.28
N GLY A 239 5.67 -16.70 -14.51
CA GLY A 239 4.96 -17.90 -14.95
C GLY A 239 3.56 -17.63 -15.52
N GLU A 240 3.11 -16.38 -15.57
CA GLU A 240 1.86 -16.00 -16.23
C GLU A 240 2.07 -15.67 -17.71
N ARG A 241 1.11 -16.08 -18.54
CA ARG A 241 1.12 -15.81 -19.97
C ARG A 241 0.73 -14.36 -20.24
N ILE A 242 1.52 -13.69 -21.07
CA ILE A 242 1.27 -12.33 -21.55
C ILE A 242 0.30 -12.44 -22.72
N ASP A 243 -0.89 -11.87 -22.61
CA ASP A 243 -1.87 -11.81 -23.70
C ASP A 243 -1.94 -10.41 -24.31
N GLU A 244 -2.71 -10.29 -25.38
CA GLU A 244 -2.87 -9.04 -26.14
C GLU A 244 -3.52 -7.95 -25.28
N GLU A 245 -4.57 -8.30 -24.51
CA GLU A 245 -5.25 -7.35 -23.62
C GLU A 245 -4.31 -6.82 -22.52
N MET A 246 -3.42 -7.65 -21.98
CA MET A 246 -2.40 -7.22 -21.03
C MET A 246 -1.39 -6.26 -21.65
N VAL A 247 -0.95 -6.54 -22.88
CA VAL A 247 -0.03 -5.64 -23.61
C VAL A 247 -0.69 -4.29 -23.88
N GLU A 248 -1.93 -4.28 -24.37
CA GLU A 248 -2.70 -3.04 -24.57
C GLU A 248 -2.84 -2.24 -23.27
N HIS A 249 -3.08 -2.93 -22.15
CA HIS A 249 -3.17 -2.28 -20.84
C HIS A 249 -1.84 -1.68 -20.40
N ILE A 250 -0.73 -2.42 -20.54
CA ILE A 250 0.62 -1.93 -20.21
C ILE A 250 1.00 -0.72 -21.08
N GLU A 251 0.72 -0.77 -22.38
CA GLU A 251 0.99 0.35 -23.30
C GLU A 251 0.18 1.60 -22.92
N THR A 252 -1.10 1.44 -22.58
CA THR A 252 -1.94 2.55 -22.08
C THR A 252 -1.33 3.20 -20.83
N LEU A 253 -0.81 2.40 -19.89
CA LEU A 253 -0.19 2.92 -18.67
C LEU A 253 1.12 3.67 -18.99
N LEU A 254 1.92 3.18 -19.93
CA LEU A 254 3.12 3.86 -20.39
C LEU A 254 2.81 5.20 -21.06
N GLU A 255 1.75 5.27 -21.88
CA GLU A 255 1.28 6.53 -22.50
C GLU A 255 0.84 7.56 -21.45
N GLN A 256 0.34 7.09 -20.31
CA GLN A 256 -0.02 7.91 -19.15
C GLN A 256 1.18 8.31 -18.27
N ASN A 257 2.42 7.99 -18.70
CA ASN A 257 3.66 8.19 -17.94
C ASN A 257 3.65 7.51 -16.55
N ILE A 258 2.94 6.39 -16.42
CA ILE A 258 2.99 5.56 -15.21
C ILE A 258 4.27 4.73 -15.25
N GLU A 259 5.01 4.73 -14.14
CA GLU A 259 6.22 3.92 -14.02
C GLU A 259 5.86 2.44 -13.92
N ILE A 260 6.57 1.57 -14.63
CA ILE A 260 6.32 0.13 -14.60
C ILE A 260 7.61 -0.60 -14.22
N ILE A 261 7.61 -1.21 -13.04
CA ILE A 261 8.68 -2.09 -12.56
C ILE A 261 8.59 -3.42 -13.32
N GLY A 262 9.75 -3.94 -13.75
CA GLY A 262 9.84 -5.17 -14.55
C GLY A 262 9.86 -4.95 -16.06
N LEU A 263 9.92 -3.69 -16.50
CA LEU A 263 10.24 -3.32 -17.89
C LEU A 263 11.62 -2.66 -17.97
N THR A 264 12.42 -3.04 -18.96
CA THR A 264 13.70 -2.40 -19.29
C THR A 264 13.65 -1.95 -20.73
N ASP A 265 13.80 -0.64 -21.01
CA ASP A 265 13.71 -0.06 -22.36
C ASP A 265 12.44 -0.50 -23.14
N HIS A 266 11.29 -0.49 -22.47
CA HIS A 266 10.00 -0.99 -23.00
C HIS A 266 9.98 -2.47 -23.42
N LYS A 267 10.93 -3.26 -22.91
CA LYS A 267 10.97 -4.72 -23.08
C LYS A 267 10.64 -5.41 -21.78
N VAL A 268 10.01 -6.57 -21.91
CA VAL A 268 9.66 -7.47 -20.82
C VAL A 268 10.52 -8.73 -20.92
N ARG A 269 10.89 -9.29 -19.77
CA ARG A 269 11.57 -10.58 -19.71
C ARG A 269 10.55 -11.72 -19.79
N CYS A 270 10.78 -12.60 -20.75
CA CYS A 270 10.00 -13.81 -20.94
C CYS A 270 10.88 -15.06 -20.80
N ILE A 271 10.27 -16.18 -20.42
CA ILE A 271 10.94 -17.48 -20.36
C ILE A 271 11.46 -17.86 -21.76
N LYS A 272 12.68 -18.38 -21.86
CA LYS A 272 13.31 -18.76 -23.15
C LYS A 272 12.62 -19.95 -23.83
N GLU A 273 12.32 -21.00 -23.08
CA GLU A 273 11.72 -22.24 -23.56
C GLU A 273 10.54 -22.60 -22.66
N GLU A 274 9.34 -22.71 -23.24
CA GLU A 274 8.21 -23.33 -22.55
C GLU A 274 8.48 -24.83 -22.48
N LEU A 275 8.71 -25.35 -21.27
CA LEU A 275 8.94 -26.78 -21.01
C LEU A 275 7.87 -27.69 -21.60
#